data_AF-A0A371KJI9-F1
#
_entry.id   AF-A0A371KJI9-F1
#
_cell.length_a   1.000
_cell.length_b   1.000
_cell.length_c   1.000
_cell.angle_alpha   90.00
_cell.angle_beta   90.00
_cell.angle_gamma   90.00
#
_symmetry.space_group_name_H-M   'P 1'
#
loop_
_entity.id
_entity.type
_entity.pdbx_description
1 polymer ?
#
loop_
_entity_poly.entity_id
_entity_poly.type
_entity_poly.pdbx_seq_one_letter_code
_entity_poly.pdbx_strand_id
1 'polypeptide(L)'
;MTNSERGGAASEEAFALLGHEIRLDILRAFFERYSPVDPDSRSDVREQRTLSYAELMAATEMEDSGKFNYHLEKLRDVYIEEVAEGYVPTASAIALYEAVIANRPTESIPADFDIEESCPNCESGLRGKYEQEFLTVECPACDLFWGATYRFPKNGLAVREGEEVYKALYDRMMHHVGLARTGQCPSCAGITSVTVPRERLDEDSTPTAEFTCETCSWFLTVDIVSALQFEPQVTKALTELGVPLSKSSSMRATERVLPDVTGWVSSGDPFYATISITYDDVVAEITVSDDLNICSAAVE
;
A
#
# COMPACT_ATOMS: atom_id res chain seq x y z
N MET A 1 -11.76 -11.46 -25.90
CA MET A 1 -11.79 -11.45 -24.43
C MET A 1 -10.59 -10.66 -23.97
N THR A 2 -10.81 -9.56 -23.26
CA THR A 2 -9.71 -8.73 -22.74
C THR A 2 -9.01 -9.46 -21.59
N ASN A 3 -7.79 -9.04 -21.22
CA ASN A 3 -7.06 -9.62 -20.08
C ASN A 3 -7.87 -9.51 -18.77
N SER A 4 -8.69 -8.46 -18.66
CA SER A 4 -9.63 -8.21 -17.55
C SER A 4 -10.73 -9.28 -17.45
N GLU A 5 -11.34 -9.70 -18.57
CA GLU A 5 -12.41 -10.73 -18.58
C GLU A 5 -11.88 -12.13 -18.23
N ARG A 6 -10.65 -12.47 -18.66
CA ARG A 6 -10.00 -13.74 -18.30
C ARG A 6 -9.54 -13.75 -16.85
N GLY A 7 -9.06 -12.62 -16.33
CA GLY A 7 -8.74 -12.46 -14.90
C GLY A 7 -9.96 -12.57 -14.00
N GLY A 8 -11.10 -12.00 -14.42
CA GLY A 8 -12.36 -12.07 -13.67
C GLY A 8 -12.93 -13.48 -13.51
N ALA A 9 -12.96 -14.28 -14.59
CA ALA A 9 -13.45 -15.66 -14.53
C ALA A 9 -12.55 -16.59 -13.71
N ALA A 10 -11.22 -16.46 -13.85
CA ALA A 10 -10.26 -17.20 -13.03
C ALA A 10 -10.36 -16.83 -11.54
N SER A 11 -10.67 -15.55 -11.25
CA SER A 11 -10.91 -15.09 -9.88
C SER A 11 -12.18 -15.68 -9.27
N GLU A 12 -13.28 -15.80 -10.02
CA GLU A 12 -14.55 -16.34 -9.53
C GLU A 12 -14.43 -17.85 -9.20
N GLU A 13 -13.77 -18.62 -10.05
CA GLU A 13 -13.50 -20.03 -9.81
C GLU A 13 -12.65 -20.24 -8.54
N ALA A 14 -11.63 -19.40 -8.32
CA ALA A 14 -10.80 -19.46 -7.12
C ALA A 14 -11.62 -19.15 -5.85
N PHE A 15 -12.45 -18.10 -5.86
CA PHE A 15 -13.30 -17.75 -4.73
C PHE A 15 -14.36 -18.82 -4.42
N ALA A 16 -14.95 -19.44 -5.44
CA ALA A 16 -15.94 -20.50 -5.26
C ALA A 16 -15.39 -21.70 -4.46
N LEU A 17 -14.08 -21.98 -4.56
CA LEU A 17 -13.43 -23.01 -3.76
C LEU A 17 -13.43 -22.68 -2.26
N LEU A 18 -13.45 -21.41 -1.85
CA LEU A 18 -13.48 -21.05 -0.43
C LEU A 18 -14.87 -21.21 0.21
N GLY A 19 -15.92 -21.41 -0.57
CA GLY A 19 -17.31 -21.50 -0.09
C GLY A 19 -17.72 -22.82 0.60
N HIS A 20 -16.78 -23.59 1.16
CA HIS A 20 -17.09 -24.86 1.83
C HIS A 20 -16.25 -25.07 3.09
N GLU A 21 -16.91 -25.44 4.20
CA GLU A 21 -16.31 -25.59 5.52
C GLU A 21 -15.06 -26.49 5.51
N ILE A 22 -15.16 -27.72 4.97
CA ILE A 22 -14.03 -28.66 4.90
C ILE A 22 -12.82 -28.04 4.20
N ARG A 23 -13.04 -27.27 3.13
CA ARG A 23 -11.91 -26.66 2.40
C ARG A 23 -11.26 -25.54 3.20
N LEU A 24 -12.05 -24.76 3.94
CA LEU A 24 -11.52 -23.77 4.88
C LEU A 24 -10.79 -24.44 6.05
N ASP A 25 -11.27 -25.58 6.55
CA ASP A 25 -10.62 -26.34 7.61
C ASP A 25 -9.26 -26.91 7.15
N ILE A 26 -9.18 -27.43 5.92
CA ILE A 26 -7.91 -27.85 5.31
C ILE A 26 -6.92 -26.68 5.25
N LEU A 27 -7.34 -25.50 4.76
CA LEU A 27 -6.48 -24.33 4.69
C LEU A 27 -6.06 -23.84 6.08
N ARG A 28 -6.97 -23.87 7.06
CA ARG A 28 -6.68 -23.50 8.45
C ARG A 28 -5.60 -24.40 9.06
N ALA A 29 -5.60 -25.69 8.77
CA ALA A 29 -4.58 -26.62 9.26
C ALA A 29 -3.15 -26.19 8.86
N PHE A 30 -2.98 -25.62 7.66
CA PHE A 30 -1.70 -25.04 7.25
C PHE A 30 -1.38 -23.75 8.01
N PHE A 31 -2.36 -22.88 8.19
CA PHE A 31 -2.17 -21.57 8.82
C PHE A 31 -1.81 -21.66 10.30
N GLU A 32 -2.35 -22.65 11.03
CA GLU A 32 -2.02 -22.90 12.44
C GLU A 32 -0.55 -23.29 12.65
N ARG A 33 0.11 -23.81 11.63
CA ARG A 33 1.53 -24.20 11.65
C ARG A 33 2.42 -23.22 10.88
N TYR A 34 1.85 -22.13 10.38
CA TYR A 34 2.58 -21.17 9.57
C TYR A 34 3.59 -20.39 10.42
N SER A 35 4.88 -20.62 10.16
CA SER A 35 5.98 -19.84 10.73
C SER A 35 6.69 -19.03 9.65
N PRO A 36 7.22 -17.83 9.97
CA PRO A 36 8.23 -17.17 9.14
C PRO A 36 9.43 -18.10 8.96
N VAL A 37 9.96 -18.15 7.73
CA VAL A 37 11.14 -18.95 7.40
C VAL A 37 12.04 -18.16 6.47
N ASP A 38 13.35 -18.35 6.62
CA ASP A 38 14.36 -17.81 5.72
C ASP A 38 14.19 -18.43 4.30
N PRO A 39 14.06 -17.62 3.23
CA PRO A 39 13.99 -18.12 1.86
C PRO A 39 15.18 -18.99 1.43
N ASP A 40 16.36 -18.83 2.04
CA ASP A 40 17.55 -19.61 1.74
C ASP A 40 17.54 -21.00 2.44
N SER A 41 16.71 -21.18 3.47
CA SER A 41 16.51 -22.44 4.19
C SER A 41 15.39 -23.30 3.61
N ARG A 42 15.34 -23.45 2.27
CA ARG A 42 14.23 -24.08 1.54
C ARG A 42 13.85 -25.50 1.98
N SER A 43 14.80 -26.29 2.48
CA SER A 43 14.53 -27.62 3.05
C SER A 43 13.64 -27.53 4.28
N ASP A 44 14.01 -26.63 5.19
CA ASP A 44 13.34 -26.43 6.47
C ASP A 44 11.97 -25.77 6.25
N VAL A 45 11.85 -24.89 5.23
CA VAL A 45 10.57 -24.34 4.76
C VAL A 45 9.60 -25.45 4.37
N ARG A 46 10.07 -26.41 3.56
CA ARG A 46 9.23 -27.51 3.08
C ARG A 46 8.82 -28.40 4.23
N GLU A 47 9.76 -28.82 5.08
CA GLU A 47 9.44 -29.71 6.20
C GLU A 47 8.43 -29.08 7.17
N GLN A 48 8.58 -27.79 7.52
CA GLN A 48 7.67 -27.11 8.45
C GLN A 48 6.27 -26.83 7.86
N ARG A 49 6.17 -26.67 6.54
CA ARG A 49 4.91 -26.31 5.85
C ARG A 49 4.22 -27.50 5.19
N THR A 50 4.85 -28.68 5.18
CA THR A 50 4.29 -29.88 4.58
C THR A 50 3.39 -30.59 5.58
N LEU A 51 2.15 -30.83 5.17
CA LEU A 51 1.20 -31.66 5.91
C LEU A 51 0.92 -32.94 5.13
N SER A 52 1.00 -34.08 5.80
CA SER A 52 0.59 -35.35 5.22
C SER A 52 -0.93 -35.42 5.07
N TYR A 53 -1.42 -36.32 4.20
CA TYR A 53 -2.85 -36.59 4.06
C TYR A 53 -3.51 -36.93 5.41
N ALA A 54 -2.85 -37.75 6.22
CA ALA A 54 -3.37 -38.18 7.52
C ALA A 54 -3.49 -37.00 8.51
N GLU A 55 -2.52 -36.08 8.50
CA GLU A 55 -2.58 -34.88 9.35
C GLU A 55 -3.70 -33.92 8.91
N LEU A 56 -3.89 -33.72 7.61
CA LEU A 56 -4.98 -32.89 7.11
C LEU A 56 -6.35 -33.52 7.40
N MET A 57 -6.49 -34.83 7.23
CA MET A 57 -7.72 -35.55 7.54
C MET A 57 -8.03 -35.49 9.05
N ALA A 58 -7.02 -35.62 9.91
CA ALA A 58 -7.16 -35.47 11.36
C ALA A 58 -7.53 -34.03 11.76
N ALA A 59 -6.90 -33.01 11.16
CA ALA A 59 -7.16 -31.61 11.45
C ALA A 59 -8.56 -31.13 11.04
N THR A 60 -9.20 -31.84 10.10
CA THR A 60 -10.58 -31.57 9.68
C THR A 60 -11.62 -32.41 10.43
N GLU A 61 -11.20 -33.25 11.38
CA GLU A 61 -12.07 -34.17 12.14
C GLU A 61 -12.94 -35.07 11.22
N MET A 62 -12.46 -35.37 10.01
CA MET A 62 -13.21 -36.13 9.02
C MET A 62 -12.95 -37.63 9.14
N GLU A 63 -14.02 -38.43 9.15
CA GLU A 63 -13.94 -39.90 9.09
C GLU A 63 -14.09 -40.45 7.66
N ASP A 64 -14.79 -39.71 6.77
CA ASP A 64 -15.02 -40.10 5.38
C ASP A 64 -13.85 -39.66 4.47
N SER A 65 -12.96 -40.61 4.17
CA SER A 65 -11.80 -40.37 3.32
C SER A 65 -12.15 -40.01 1.88
N GLY A 66 -13.28 -40.50 1.35
CA GLY A 66 -13.74 -40.19 0.00
C GLY A 66 -14.22 -38.75 -0.11
N LYS A 67 -15.03 -38.31 0.85
CA LYS A 67 -15.47 -36.91 0.94
C LYS A 67 -14.28 -35.97 1.18
N PHE A 68 -13.37 -36.32 2.09
CA PHE A 68 -12.16 -35.53 2.34
C PHE A 68 -11.31 -35.40 1.07
N ASN A 69 -11.02 -36.51 0.39
CA ASN A 69 -10.22 -36.52 -0.83
C ASN A 69 -10.84 -35.66 -1.93
N TYR A 70 -12.16 -35.70 -2.09
CA TYR A 70 -12.86 -34.81 -3.02
C TYR A 70 -12.60 -33.32 -2.73
N HIS A 71 -12.65 -32.91 -1.46
CA HIS A 71 -12.40 -31.51 -1.09
C HIS A 71 -10.92 -31.12 -1.23
N LEU A 72 -10.00 -32.02 -0.88
CA LEU A 72 -8.56 -31.82 -1.07
C LEU A 72 -8.22 -31.66 -2.56
N GLU A 73 -8.75 -32.52 -3.42
CA GLU A 73 -8.57 -32.45 -4.88
C GLU A 73 -9.04 -31.12 -5.48
N LYS A 74 -10.09 -30.51 -4.92
CA LYS A 74 -10.57 -29.20 -5.38
C LYS A 74 -9.63 -28.04 -5.03
N LEU A 75 -8.81 -28.18 -4.00
CA LEU A 75 -7.86 -27.14 -3.57
C LEU A 75 -6.49 -27.29 -4.23
N ARG A 76 -6.17 -28.49 -4.74
CA ARG A 76 -4.92 -28.77 -5.43
C ARG A 76 -4.72 -27.87 -6.65
N ASP A 77 -3.48 -27.46 -6.85
CA ASP A 77 -2.99 -26.56 -7.91
C ASP A 77 -3.56 -25.12 -7.87
N VAL A 78 -4.40 -24.80 -6.87
CA VAL A 78 -4.93 -23.45 -6.65
C VAL A 78 -4.43 -22.89 -5.31
N TYR A 79 -4.78 -23.55 -4.22
CA TYR A 79 -4.43 -23.14 -2.85
C TYR A 79 -3.44 -24.10 -2.18
N ILE A 80 -3.30 -25.31 -2.71
CA ILE A 80 -2.41 -26.35 -2.20
C ILE A 80 -1.62 -26.96 -3.35
N GLU A 81 -0.34 -27.25 -3.14
CA GLU A 81 0.49 -28.04 -4.05
C GLU A 81 0.80 -29.40 -3.40
N GLU A 82 0.72 -30.48 -4.20
CA GLU A 82 1.16 -31.81 -3.77
C GLU A 82 2.67 -31.95 -4.03
N VAL A 83 3.40 -32.34 -2.98
CA VAL A 83 4.84 -32.59 -3.01
C VAL A 83 5.13 -34.03 -2.57
N ALA A 84 6.37 -34.50 -2.72
CA ALA A 84 6.74 -35.90 -2.43
C ALA A 84 6.38 -36.35 -1.00
N GLU A 85 6.39 -35.43 -0.03
CA GLU A 85 6.19 -35.71 1.39
C GLU A 85 4.78 -35.35 1.90
N GLY A 86 3.90 -34.82 1.04
CA GLY A 86 2.55 -34.40 1.43
C GLY A 86 2.05 -33.20 0.63
N TYR A 87 1.52 -32.21 1.32
CA TYR A 87 0.87 -31.04 0.74
C TYR A 87 1.44 -29.75 1.34
N VAL A 88 1.57 -28.70 0.55
CA VAL A 88 2.03 -27.37 0.99
C VAL A 88 1.08 -26.27 0.52
N PRO A 89 0.91 -25.15 1.25
CA PRO A 89 0.07 -24.05 0.81
C PRO A 89 0.76 -23.27 -0.33
N THR A 90 -0.01 -22.84 -1.33
CA THR A 90 0.50 -21.95 -2.39
C THR A 90 0.67 -20.52 -1.88
N ALA A 91 1.38 -19.68 -2.63
CA ALA A 91 1.47 -18.24 -2.34
C ALA A 91 0.08 -17.57 -2.25
N SER A 92 -0.90 -18.04 -3.03
CA SER A 92 -2.29 -17.56 -2.97
C SER A 92 -2.95 -17.87 -1.63
N ALA A 93 -2.75 -19.08 -1.08
CA ALA A 93 -3.27 -19.43 0.24
C ALA A 93 -2.59 -18.60 1.35
N ILE A 94 -1.29 -18.38 1.25
CA ILE A 94 -0.54 -17.53 2.19
C ILE A 94 -1.05 -16.09 2.13
N ALA A 95 -1.27 -15.53 0.94
CA ALA A 95 -1.79 -14.18 0.77
C ALA A 95 -3.20 -14.02 1.39
N LEU A 96 -4.06 -15.05 1.29
CA LEU A 96 -5.36 -15.05 1.97
C LEU A 96 -5.22 -15.02 3.49
N TYR A 97 -4.32 -15.83 4.04
CA TYR A 97 -4.02 -15.83 5.47
C TYR A 97 -3.51 -14.47 5.93
N GLU A 98 -2.51 -13.91 5.25
CA GLU A 98 -1.94 -12.60 5.56
C GLU A 98 -2.99 -11.49 5.46
N ALA A 99 -3.91 -11.56 4.49
CA ALA A 99 -5.01 -10.62 4.36
C ALA A 99 -5.97 -10.67 5.57
N VAL A 100 -6.30 -11.86 6.08
CA VAL A 100 -7.14 -12.02 7.28
C VAL A 100 -6.43 -11.45 8.52
N ILE A 101 -5.14 -11.78 8.71
CA ILE A 101 -4.36 -11.28 9.85
C ILE A 101 -4.15 -9.77 9.79
N ALA A 102 -3.88 -9.21 8.60
CA ALA A 102 -3.64 -7.78 8.43
C ALA A 102 -4.91 -6.96 8.62
N ASN A 103 -6.03 -7.36 8.01
CA ASN A 103 -7.25 -6.56 8.00
C ASN A 103 -8.20 -6.88 9.16
N ARG A 104 -7.99 -7.99 9.88
CA ARG A 104 -8.78 -8.41 11.05
C ARG A 104 -10.29 -8.22 10.79
N PRO A 105 -10.85 -8.90 9.76
CA PRO A 105 -12.16 -8.57 9.20
C PRO A 105 -13.32 -8.71 10.20
N THR A 106 -13.15 -9.53 11.25
CA THR A 106 -14.13 -9.73 12.33
C THR A 106 -13.96 -8.76 13.51
N GLU A 107 -12.86 -8.00 13.55
CA GLU A 107 -12.61 -7.00 14.59
C GLU A 107 -13.20 -5.65 14.20
N SER A 108 -13.70 -4.94 15.22
CA SER A 108 -14.17 -3.56 15.09
C SER A 108 -13.16 -2.61 15.70
N ILE A 109 -12.95 -1.46 15.05
CA ILE A 109 -12.11 -0.38 15.55
C ILE A 109 -12.94 0.91 15.62
N PRO A 110 -12.58 1.87 16.49
CA PRO A 110 -13.23 3.17 16.52
C PRO A 110 -13.18 3.84 15.14
N ALA A 111 -14.30 4.40 14.71
CA ALA A 111 -14.39 5.15 13.46
C ALA A 111 -13.63 6.48 13.54
N ASP A 112 -13.52 7.04 14.75
CA ASP A 112 -12.88 8.32 15.05
C ASP A 112 -12.02 8.18 16.30
N PHE A 113 -10.84 8.79 16.29
CA PHE A 113 -9.94 8.84 17.44
C PHE A 113 -8.93 10.00 17.31
N ASP A 114 -8.37 10.42 18.44
CA ASP A 114 -7.32 11.44 18.46
C ASP A 114 -5.98 10.81 18.06
N ILE A 115 -5.17 11.56 17.31
CA ILE A 115 -3.78 11.23 17.01
C ILE A 115 -2.91 12.08 17.95
N GLU A 116 -1.98 11.46 18.66
CA GLU A 116 -1.07 12.16 19.58
C GLU A 116 0.02 12.97 18.86
N GLU A 117 -0.28 13.52 17.69
CA GLU A 117 0.59 14.42 16.93
C GLU A 117 -0.09 15.77 16.72
N SER A 118 0.74 16.80 16.59
CA SER A 118 0.28 18.16 16.27
C SER A 118 0.37 18.41 14.77
N CYS A 119 -0.59 19.15 14.24
CA CYS A 119 -0.57 19.65 12.88
C CYS A 119 0.72 20.44 12.63
N PRO A 120 1.48 20.14 11.55
CA PRO A 120 2.72 20.84 11.25
C PRO A 120 2.52 22.33 10.93
N ASN A 121 1.28 22.75 10.64
CA ASN A 121 0.94 24.11 10.25
C ASN A 121 0.35 24.99 11.36
N CYS A 122 -0.50 24.44 12.23
CA CYS A 122 -1.22 25.22 13.24
C CYS A 122 -1.07 24.68 14.67
N GLU A 123 -0.27 23.63 14.85
CA GLU A 123 0.03 23.01 16.14
C GLU A 123 -1.19 22.41 16.88
N SER A 124 -2.38 22.43 16.28
CA SER A 124 -3.57 21.78 16.83
C SER A 124 -3.46 20.26 16.73
N GLY A 125 -4.13 19.53 17.63
CA GLY A 125 -4.13 18.07 17.59
C GLY A 125 -4.75 17.51 16.30
N LEU A 126 -4.14 16.44 15.78
CA LEU A 126 -4.64 15.72 14.60
C LEU A 126 -5.73 14.71 14.97
N ARG A 127 -6.62 14.42 14.03
CA ARG A 127 -7.69 13.43 14.18
C ARG A 127 -7.55 12.31 13.17
N GLY A 128 -7.76 11.08 13.63
CA GLY A 128 -7.84 9.87 12.81
C GLY A 128 -9.29 9.49 12.55
N LYS A 129 -9.61 9.21 11.28
CA LYS A 129 -10.89 8.64 10.86
C LYS A 129 -10.64 7.34 10.10
N TYR A 130 -11.27 6.26 10.53
CA TYR A 130 -11.18 4.96 9.86
C TYR A 130 -12.50 4.57 9.20
N GLU A 131 -12.52 4.52 7.87
CA GLU A 131 -13.70 4.21 7.08
C GLU A 131 -13.31 3.43 5.83
N GLN A 132 -14.09 2.40 5.48
CA GLN A 132 -13.90 1.61 4.26
C GLN A 132 -12.46 1.07 4.06
N GLU A 133 -11.77 0.71 5.15
CA GLU A 133 -10.37 0.25 5.17
C GLU A 133 -9.31 1.32 4.85
N PHE A 134 -9.70 2.58 4.85
CA PHE A 134 -8.80 3.74 4.79
C PHE A 134 -8.68 4.38 6.16
N LEU A 135 -7.46 4.76 6.51
CA LEU A 135 -7.19 5.69 7.60
C LEU A 135 -6.93 7.07 6.99
N THR A 136 -7.75 8.03 7.40
CA THR A 136 -7.54 9.45 7.17
C THR A 136 -6.98 10.08 8.43
N VAL A 137 -5.86 10.79 8.31
CA VAL A 137 -5.33 11.68 9.35
C VAL A 137 -5.42 13.10 8.84
N GLU A 138 -6.12 13.96 9.58
CA GLU A 138 -6.45 15.32 9.18
C GLU A 138 -6.37 16.30 10.36
N CYS A 139 -6.31 17.59 10.07
CA CYS A 139 -6.36 18.66 11.05
C CYS A 139 -7.78 19.25 11.08
N PRO A 140 -8.50 19.20 12.22
CA PRO A 140 -9.83 19.80 12.31
C PRO A 140 -9.82 21.33 12.45
N ALA A 141 -8.63 21.95 12.60
CA ALA A 141 -8.49 23.37 12.92
C ALA A 141 -8.02 24.25 11.74
N CYS A 142 -7.46 23.66 10.68
CA CYS A 142 -7.07 24.39 9.48
C CYS A 142 -7.04 23.49 8.24
N ASP A 143 -7.23 24.10 7.07
CA ASP A 143 -7.18 23.42 5.76
C ASP A 143 -5.77 23.44 5.13
N LEU A 144 -4.75 23.92 5.88
CA LEU A 144 -3.37 24.01 5.39
C LEU A 144 -2.64 22.67 5.41
N PHE A 145 -3.15 21.71 6.20
CA PHE A 145 -2.60 20.37 6.26
C PHE A 145 -3.39 19.47 5.33
N TRP A 146 -2.75 19.05 4.23
CA TRP A 146 -3.34 18.13 3.24
C TRP A 146 -3.79 16.80 3.84
N GLY A 147 -3.18 16.39 4.96
CA GLY A 147 -3.47 15.12 5.61
C GLY A 147 -2.86 13.92 4.91
N ALA A 148 -3.24 12.74 5.38
CA ALA A 148 -2.93 11.48 4.72
C ALA A 148 -4.18 10.59 4.73
N THR A 149 -4.64 10.18 3.55
CA THR A 149 -5.68 9.17 3.43
C THR A 149 -5.11 7.98 2.68
N TYR A 150 -4.93 6.85 3.37
CA TYR A 150 -4.36 5.68 2.74
C TYR A 150 -4.90 4.37 3.31
N ARG A 151 -4.82 3.32 2.48
CA ARG A 151 -5.21 1.96 2.90
C ARG A 151 -4.30 1.50 4.04
N PHE A 152 -4.88 1.37 5.22
CA PHE A 152 -4.17 1.00 6.43
C PHE A 152 -4.86 -0.20 7.09
N PRO A 153 -4.26 -1.40 7.07
CA PRO A 153 -4.90 -2.57 7.66
C PRO A 153 -5.14 -2.38 9.16
N LYS A 154 -6.25 -2.90 9.70
CA LYS A 154 -6.61 -2.77 11.12
C LYS A 154 -5.53 -3.28 12.07
N ASN A 155 -4.74 -4.29 11.66
CA ASN A 155 -3.60 -4.75 12.45
C ASN A 155 -2.55 -3.64 12.66
N GLY A 156 -2.42 -2.71 11.72
CA GLY A 156 -1.56 -1.54 11.85
C GLY A 156 -1.95 -0.65 13.04
N LEU A 157 -3.26 -0.52 13.29
CA LEU A 157 -3.84 0.19 14.43
C LEU A 157 -3.81 -0.63 15.71
N ALA A 158 -4.07 -1.94 15.63
CA ALA A 158 -4.15 -2.78 16.81
C ALA A 158 -2.80 -3.04 17.51
N VAL A 159 -1.68 -2.76 16.84
CA VAL A 159 -0.32 -2.96 17.38
C VAL A 159 0.41 -1.64 17.64
N ARG A 160 -0.28 -0.50 17.56
CA ARG A 160 0.29 0.84 17.73
C ARG A 160 -0.66 1.73 18.52
N GLU A 161 -0.09 2.69 19.23
CA GLU A 161 -0.82 3.72 19.95
C GLU A 161 -0.15 5.07 19.68
N GLY A 162 -0.89 6.16 19.88
CA GLY A 162 -0.35 7.53 19.80
C GLY A 162 0.31 7.91 18.48
N GLU A 163 1.48 8.55 18.56
CA GLU A 163 2.27 9.07 17.44
C GLU A 163 2.65 7.99 16.39
N GLU A 164 2.82 6.74 16.83
CA GLU A 164 3.25 5.66 15.94
C GLU A 164 2.22 5.33 14.85
N VAL A 165 0.94 5.68 15.05
CA VAL A 165 -0.12 5.42 14.08
C VAL A 165 0.05 6.27 12.84
N TYR A 166 0.15 7.60 12.99
CA TYR A 166 0.32 8.48 11.84
C TYR A 166 1.68 8.22 11.17
N LYS A 167 2.71 7.89 11.96
CA LYS A 167 4.04 7.60 11.40
C LYS A 167 4.00 6.36 10.53
N ALA A 168 3.38 5.29 11.01
CA ALA A 168 3.24 4.06 10.24
C ALA A 168 2.36 4.23 9.00
N LEU A 169 1.29 5.03 9.07
CA LEU A 169 0.46 5.36 7.91
C LEU A 169 1.28 6.07 6.83
N TYR A 170 1.95 7.14 7.23
CA TYR A 170 2.70 7.99 6.32
C TYR A 170 3.88 7.25 5.70
N ASP A 171 4.66 6.53 6.52
CA ASP A 171 5.78 5.72 6.04
C ASP A 171 5.29 4.66 5.04
N ARG A 172 4.18 3.96 5.35
CA ARG A 172 3.59 2.98 4.43
C ARG A 172 3.20 3.62 3.10
N MET A 173 2.49 4.74 3.14
CA MET A 173 2.06 5.47 1.95
C MET A 173 3.26 5.86 1.09
N MET A 174 4.30 6.45 1.68
CA MET A 174 5.48 6.90 0.93
C MET A 174 6.36 5.77 0.40
N HIS A 175 6.47 4.64 1.10
CA HIS A 175 7.15 3.46 0.54
C HIS A 175 6.38 2.89 -0.65
N HIS A 176 5.04 2.90 -0.59
CA HIS A 176 4.19 2.48 -1.70
C HIS A 176 4.28 3.44 -2.89
N VAL A 177 4.34 4.75 -2.67
CA VAL A 177 4.64 5.76 -3.69
C VAL A 177 5.98 5.47 -4.34
N GLY A 178 7.03 5.28 -3.54
CA GLY A 178 8.39 5.01 -4.03
C GLY A 178 8.45 3.78 -4.93
N LEU A 179 7.76 2.70 -4.58
CA LEU A 179 7.68 1.50 -5.43
C LEU A 179 6.84 1.73 -6.69
N ALA A 180 5.70 2.44 -6.57
CA ALA A 180 4.85 2.78 -7.71
C ALA A 180 5.57 3.68 -8.74
N ARG A 181 6.48 4.55 -8.28
CA ARG A 181 7.36 5.37 -9.13
C ARG A 181 8.31 4.54 -9.99
N THR A 182 8.68 3.33 -9.56
CA THR A 182 9.50 2.42 -10.39
C THR A 182 8.68 1.64 -11.41
N GLY A 183 7.40 1.97 -11.61
CA GLY A 183 6.49 1.27 -12.51
C GLY A 183 5.93 -0.04 -11.95
N GLN A 184 6.06 -0.28 -10.63
CA GLN A 184 5.58 -1.50 -9.98
C GLN A 184 4.51 -1.21 -8.91
N CYS A 185 3.37 -1.89 -9.01
CA CYS A 185 2.29 -1.81 -8.05
C CYS A 185 2.69 -2.44 -6.70
N PRO A 186 2.57 -1.72 -5.58
CA PRO A 186 2.91 -2.26 -4.26
C PRO A 186 1.93 -3.33 -3.77
N SER A 187 0.75 -3.47 -4.40
CA SER A 187 -0.25 -4.45 -4.00
C SER A 187 -0.15 -5.79 -4.75
N CYS A 188 0.16 -5.76 -6.05
CA CYS A 188 0.11 -6.97 -6.89
C CYS A 188 1.32 -7.16 -7.81
N ALA A 189 2.36 -6.32 -7.67
CA ALA A 189 3.53 -6.28 -8.55
C ALA A 189 3.21 -6.06 -10.05
N GLY A 190 1.99 -5.62 -10.38
CA GLY A 190 1.59 -5.23 -11.73
C GLY A 190 2.20 -3.90 -12.17
N ILE A 191 1.93 -3.50 -13.40
CA ILE A 191 2.41 -2.22 -13.94
C ILE A 191 1.59 -1.07 -13.36
N THR A 192 2.28 -0.02 -12.93
CA THR A 192 1.67 1.26 -12.56
C THR A 192 1.87 2.29 -13.65
N SER A 193 0.83 3.08 -13.89
CA SER A 193 0.90 4.33 -14.64
C SER A 193 0.76 5.50 -13.68
N VAL A 194 1.26 6.67 -14.10
CA VAL A 194 1.15 7.92 -13.36
C VAL A 194 0.56 8.99 -14.26
N THR A 195 -0.25 9.86 -13.68
CA THR A 195 -0.78 11.05 -14.36
C THR A 195 -0.65 12.27 -13.45
N VAL A 196 -0.49 13.44 -14.06
CA VAL A 196 -0.52 14.74 -13.38
C VAL A 196 -1.86 15.42 -13.70
N PRO A 197 -2.80 15.51 -12.73
CA PRO A 197 -4.10 16.15 -12.96
C PRO A 197 -3.94 17.63 -13.28
N ARG A 198 -4.44 18.06 -14.45
CA ARG A 198 -4.26 19.43 -14.96
C ARG A 198 -5.09 20.45 -14.21
N GLU A 199 -6.22 20.02 -13.67
CA GLU A 199 -7.12 20.79 -12.84
C GLU A 199 -6.50 21.20 -11.49
N ARG A 200 -5.35 20.62 -11.11
CA ARG A 200 -4.58 21.00 -9.92
C ARG A 200 -3.31 21.80 -10.25
N LEU A 201 -3.21 22.27 -11.50
CA LEU A 201 -2.13 23.12 -11.99
C LEU A 201 -2.69 24.52 -12.33
N ASP A 202 -3.34 25.13 -11.35
CA ASP A 202 -4.10 26.37 -11.43
C ASP A 202 -3.52 27.49 -10.55
N GLU A 203 -2.26 27.35 -10.10
CA GLU A 203 -1.56 28.24 -9.16
C GLU A 203 -2.12 28.28 -7.72
N ASP A 204 -3.38 27.92 -7.50
CA ASP A 204 -4.04 27.97 -6.19
C ASP A 204 -4.05 26.60 -5.49
N SER A 205 -4.10 25.52 -6.25
CA SER A 205 -4.17 24.14 -5.75
C SER A 205 -2.79 23.54 -5.57
N THR A 206 -2.61 22.73 -4.50
CA THR A 206 -1.43 21.86 -4.37
C THR A 206 -1.40 20.86 -5.54
N PRO A 207 -0.36 20.86 -6.39
CA PRO A 207 -0.23 19.92 -7.49
C PRO A 207 -0.08 18.48 -7.01
N THR A 208 -0.75 17.53 -7.69
CA THR A 208 -0.71 16.11 -7.32
C THR A 208 -0.25 15.22 -8.46
N ALA A 209 0.11 14.01 -8.10
CA ALA A 209 0.29 12.88 -9.00
C ALA A 209 -0.68 11.76 -8.61
N GLU A 210 -1.24 11.09 -9.61
CA GLU A 210 -2.12 9.95 -9.43
C GLU A 210 -1.48 8.70 -9.99
N PHE A 211 -1.29 7.69 -9.15
CA PHE A 211 -0.76 6.39 -9.54
C PHE A 211 -1.89 5.38 -9.64
N THR A 212 -1.96 4.66 -10.76
CA THR A 212 -2.99 3.64 -11.01
C THR A 212 -2.34 2.32 -11.41
N CYS A 213 -2.81 1.22 -10.82
CA CYS A 213 -2.49 -0.12 -11.30
C CYS A 213 -3.58 -0.63 -12.23
N GLU A 214 -3.20 -1.05 -13.43
CA GLU A 214 -4.12 -1.59 -14.44
C GLU A 214 -4.63 -3.01 -14.12
N THR A 215 -4.03 -3.68 -13.13
CA THR A 215 -4.32 -5.09 -12.80
C THR A 215 -5.26 -5.23 -11.60
N CYS A 216 -4.98 -4.55 -10.48
CA CYS A 216 -5.68 -4.76 -9.20
C CYS A 216 -6.47 -3.55 -8.71
N SER A 217 -6.60 -2.50 -9.53
CA SER A 217 -7.29 -1.26 -9.19
C SER A 217 -6.70 -0.51 -7.98
N TRP A 218 -5.43 -0.81 -7.62
CA TRP A 218 -4.71 0.01 -6.66
C TRP A 218 -4.57 1.43 -7.22
N PHE A 219 -4.92 2.42 -6.40
CA PHE A 219 -4.94 3.83 -6.74
C PHE A 219 -4.42 4.65 -5.56
N LEU A 220 -3.70 5.72 -5.87
CA LEU A 220 -3.23 6.69 -4.88
C LEU A 220 -3.08 8.06 -5.54
N THR A 221 -3.56 9.08 -4.84
CA THR A 221 -3.23 10.49 -5.10
C THR A 221 -2.27 10.98 -4.03
N VAL A 222 -1.21 11.68 -4.44
CA VAL A 222 -0.20 12.26 -3.55
C VAL A 222 0.27 13.60 -4.13
N ASP A 223 0.72 14.55 -3.32
CA ASP A 223 1.33 15.77 -3.84
C ASP A 223 2.62 15.47 -4.63
N ILE A 224 2.95 16.30 -5.62
CA ILE A 224 4.10 16.05 -6.51
C ILE A 224 5.43 16.08 -5.75
N VAL A 225 5.57 16.92 -4.71
CA VAL A 225 6.82 17.03 -3.97
C VAL A 225 7.10 15.74 -3.20
N SER A 226 6.11 15.18 -2.51
CA SER A 226 6.19 13.89 -1.83
C SER A 226 6.37 12.73 -2.81
N ALA A 227 5.80 12.81 -4.02
CA ALA A 227 6.02 11.81 -5.07
C ALA A 227 7.46 11.76 -5.58
N LEU A 228 8.15 12.90 -5.56
CA LEU A 228 9.50 13.08 -6.12
C LEU A 228 10.60 13.20 -5.07
N GLN A 229 10.28 13.21 -3.78
CA GLN A 229 11.24 13.53 -2.70
C GLN A 229 12.50 12.63 -2.66
N PHE A 230 12.41 11.41 -3.21
CA PHE A 230 13.53 10.47 -3.28
C PHE A 230 14.34 10.56 -4.59
N GLU A 231 13.90 11.38 -5.54
CA GLU A 231 14.63 11.65 -6.76
C GLU A 231 15.82 12.57 -6.45
N PRO A 232 17.07 12.21 -6.80
CA PRO A 232 18.26 12.92 -6.37
C PRO A 232 18.25 14.43 -6.66
N GLN A 233 17.66 14.85 -7.78
CA GLN A 233 17.56 16.25 -8.18
C GLN A 233 16.61 17.04 -7.25
N VAL A 234 15.49 16.42 -6.86
CA VAL A 234 14.49 17.03 -5.97
C VAL A 234 14.98 17.01 -4.53
N THR A 235 15.57 15.90 -4.07
CA THR A 235 16.21 15.84 -2.75
C THR A 235 17.27 16.93 -2.60
N LYS A 236 18.07 17.16 -3.65
CA LYS A 236 19.08 18.22 -3.69
C LYS A 236 18.42 19.60 -3.59
N ALA A 237 17.40 19.89 -4.42
CA ALA A 237 16.69 21.16 -4.39
C ALA A 237 16.04 21.43 -3.02
N LEU A 238 15.37 20.45 -2.42
CA LEU A 238 14.81 20.58 -1.06
C LEU A 238 15.87 20.85 0.00
N THR A 239 17.06 20.25 -0.14
CA THR A 239 18.19 20.50 0.76
C THR A 239 18.76 21.92 0.59
N GLU A 240 18.93 22.38 -0.66
CA GLU A 240 19.39 23.74 -0.98
C GLU A 240 18.38 24.80 -0.53
N LEU A 241 17.09 24.50 -0.63
CA LEU A 241 15.97 25.29 -0.11
C LEU A 241 15.97 25.38 1.43
N GLY A 242 16.71 24.52 2.13
CA GLY A 242 16.81 24.53 3.59
C GLY A 242 15.79 23.65 4.32
N VAL A 243 15.04 22.81 3.60
CA VAL A 243 14.08 21.89 4.20
C VAL A 243 14.84 20.83 5.02
N PRO A 244 14.55 20.67 6.32
CA PRO A 244 15.31 19.77 7.19
C PRO A 244 14.94 18.30 6.97
N LEU A 245 15.46 17.68 5.90
CA LEU A 245 15.22 16.28 5.53
C LEU A 245 15.70 15.24 6.58
N SER A 246 16.48 15.67 7.59
CA SER A 246 17.14 14.80 8.57
C SER A 246 16.47 14.75 9.96
N LYS A 247 15.48 15.60 10.23
CA LYS A 247 14.90 15.76 11.59
C LYS A 247 13.48 15.20 11.76
N SER A 248 12.70 15.09 10.69
CA SER A 248 11.51 14.23 10.63
C SER A 248 11.93 12.85 10.09
N SER A 249 11.06 11.82 10.11
CA SER A 249 11.26 10.76 9.12
C SER A 249 11.37 11.49 7.78
N SER A 250 12.44 11.23 7.01
CA SER A 250 12.75 12.00 5.79
C SER A 250 11.53 12.13 4.88
N MET A 251 10.66 11.12 4.93
CA MET A 251 9.37 11.05 4.28
C MET A 251 8.44 12.24 4.61
N ARG A 252 8.33 12.68 5.87
CA ARG A 252 7.43 13.76 6.31
C ARG A 252 7.97 15.18 6.12
N ALA A 253 9.21 15.31 5.63
CA ALA A 253 9.84 16.62 5.55
C ALA A 253 9.10 17.57 4.58
N THR A 254 8.38 17.00 3.60
CA THR A 254 7.61 17.75 2.61
C THR A 254 6.37 18.42 3.20
N GLU A 255 5.80 17.91 4.30
CA GLU A 255 4.57 18.44 4.93
C GLU A 255 4.67 19.93 5.27
N ARG A 256 5.87 20.41 5.61
CA ARG A 256 6.13 21.81 5.97
C ARG A 256 6.08 22.77 4.79
N VAL A 257 6.37 22.28 3.59
CA VAL A 257 6.37 23.11 2.38
C VAL A 257 5.06 23.02 1.61
N LEU A 258 4.25 21.96 1.82
CA LEU A 258 2.98 21.76 1.10
C LEU A 258 2.06 22.98 1.00
N PRO A 259 1.87 23.80 2.06
CA PRO A 259 1.02 24.99 1.98
C PRO A 259 1.50 26.02 0.95
N ASP A 260 2.79 26.01 0.66
CA ASP A 260 3.49 26.94 -0.23
C ASP A 260 3.93 26.26 -1.54
N VAL A 261 3.38 25.07 -1.84
CA VAL A 261 3.55 24.40 -3.13
C VAL A 261 2.42 24.77 -4.07
N THR A 262 2.77 25.39 -5.19
CA THR A 262 1.86 25.72 -6.29
C THR A 262 2.37 25.12 -7.59
N GLY A 263 1.53 25.09 -8.62
CA GLY A 263 1.98 24.66 -9.94
C GLY A 263 1.07 25.09 -11.06
N TRP A 264 1.64 25.11 -12.26
CA TRP A 264 0.96 25.53 -13.48
C TRP A 264 1.47 24.74 -14.69
N VAL A 265 0.67 24.72 -15.75
CA VAL A 265 1.07 24.14 -17.04
C VAL A 265 1.99 25.12 -17.77
N SER A 266 3.26 24.76 -17.93
CA SER A 266 4.26 25.57 -18.64
C SER A 266 4.28 25.30 -20.15
N SER A 267 3.88 24.11 -20.58
CA SER A 267 3.67 23.75 -21.99
C SER A 267 2.55 22.73 -22.14
N GLY A 268 1.73 22.85 -23.19
CA GLY A 268 0.59 21.95 -23.44
C GLY A 268 0.89 20.74 -24.34
N ASP A 269 1.79 20.90 -25.30
CA ASP A 269 2.24 19.85 -26.24
C ASP A 269 3.65 20.17 -26.79
N PRO A 270 4.71 19.43 -26.35
CA PRO A 270 4.67 18.41 -25.30
C PRO A 270 4.24 19.00 -23.96
N PHE A 271 3.57 18.18 -23.13
CA PHE A 271 3.09 18.63 -21.83
C PHE A 271 4.25 18.79 -20.84
N TYR A 272 4.31 19.95 -20.19
CA TYR A 272 5.18 20.21 -19.04
C TYR A 272 4.40 21.00 -17.98
N ALA A 273 4.64 20.65 -16.72
CA ALA A 273 4.16 21.38 -15.56
C ALA A 273 5.34 21.89 -14.74
N THR A 274 5.24 23.12 -14.26
CA THR A 274 6.22 23.71 -13.34
C THR A 274 5.61 23.76 -11.95
N ILE A 275 6.34 23.23 -10.98
CA ILE A 275 5.98 23.15 -9.57
C ILE A 275 6.90 24.09 -8.81
N SER A 276 6.32 25.07 -8.14
CA SER A 276 7.04 26.04 -7.32
C SER A 276 6.90 25.68 -5.85
N ILE A 277 8.01 25.71 -5.12
CA ILE A 277 8.09 25.45 -3.69
C ILE A 277 8.73 26.67 -3.04
N THR A 278 7.98 27.41 -2.24
CA THR A 278 8.53 28.54 -1.47
C THR A 278 8.81 28.12 -0.04
N TYR A 279 9.99 28.44 0.48
CA TYR A 279 10.35 28.18 1.88
C TYR A 279 11.42 29.18 2.34
N ASP A 280 11.19 29.86 3.47
CA ASP A 280 12.08 30.90 4.02
C ASP A 280 12.53 31.96 2.98
N ASP A 281 11.57 32.47 2.17
CA ASP A 281 11.78 33.44 1.07
C ASP A 281 12.68 32.96 -0.09
N VAL A 282 13.05 31.68 -0.10
CA VAL A 282 13.77 31.03 -1.20
C VAL A 282 12.77 30.20 -2.01
N VAL A 283 12.96 30.16 -3.34
CA VAL A 283 12.05 29.45 -4.26
C VAL A 283 12.81 28.34 -4.95
N ALA A 284 12.21 27.14 -4.97
CA ALA A 284 12.65 26.05 -5.82
C ALA A 284 11.61 25.79 -6.92
N GLU A 285 12.07 25.63 -8.16
CA GLU A 285 11.22 25.24 -9.29
C GLU A 285 11.60 23.85 -9.80
N ILE A 286 10.59 22.99 -9.96
CA ILE A 286 10.71 21.65 -10.52
C ILE A 286 9.83 21.57 -11.75
N THR A 287 10.40 21.23 -12.90
CA THR A 287 9.62 20.99 -14.13
C THR A 287 9.48 19.49 -14.36
N VAL A 288 8.25 19.04 -14.62
CA VAL A 288 7.92 17.63 -14.89
C VAL A 288 7.14 17.45 -16.19
N SER A 289 7.27 16.28 -16.80
CA SER A 289 6.44 15.82 -17.93
C SER A 289 5.09 15.23 -17.46
N ASP A 290 4.28 14.74 -18.40
CA ASP A 290 2.97 14.13 -18.16
C ASP A 290 3.04 12.81 -17.38
N ASP A 291 4.11 12.05 -17.60
CA ASP A 291 4.45 10.83 -16.87
C ASP A 291 5.33 11.08 -15.63
N LEU A 292 5.35 12.32 -15.14
CA LEU A 292 6.04 12.72 -13.91
C LEU A 292 7.57 12.45 -13.97
N ASN A 293 8.20 12.56 -15.13
CA ASN A 293 9.66 12.58 -15.23
C ASN A 293 10.19 13.98 -14.93
N ILE A 294 11.27 14.07 -14.17
CA ILE A 294 11.91 15.34 -13.85
C ILE A 294 12.70 15.85 -15.06
N CYS A 295 12.30 17.02 -15.56
CA CYS A 295 12.97 17.72 -16.66
C CYS A 295 14.04 18.68 -16.14
N SER A 296 13.76 19.34 -15.01
CA SER A 296 14.71 20.21 -14.29
C SER A 296 14.29 20.39 -12.83
N ALA A 297 15.25 20.66 -11.95
CA ALA A 297 15.01 21.14 -10.59
C ALA A 297 16.09 22.18 -10.24
N ALA A 298 15.69 23.38 -9.83
CA ALA A 298 16.58 24.49 -9.51
C ALA A 298 16.08 25.28 -8.29
N VAL A 299 17.00 25.92 -7.58
CA VAL A 299 16.72 26.85 -6.47
C VAL A 299 17.22 28.22 -6.87
N GLU A 300 16.40 29.24 -6.68
CA GLU A 300 16.71 30.65 -6.98
C GLU A 300 17.30 31.41 -5.78
#